data_AF-A0A955TUG0-F1
#
_entry.id   AF-A0A955TUG0-F1
#
_cell.length_a   1.000
_cell.length_b   1.000
_cell.length_c   1.000
_cell.angle_alpha   90.00
_cell.angle_beta   90.00
_cell.angle_gamma   90.00
#
_symmetry.space_group_name_H-M   'P 1'
#
loop_
_entity.id
_entity.type
_entity.pdbx_description
1 polymer ?
#
loop_
_entity_poly.entity_id
_entity_poly.type
_entity_poly.pdbx_seq_one_letter_code
_entity_poly.pdbx_strand_id
1 'polypeptide(L)'
;MNSACRIAEILKVAKSQSPNLHVFKAWASTFNLLDPKDNWALQMEVLELITLLKSEWNLLRTQLYQIKGLPASLYEPVLMITKEVLGSAGNLNSTWEPFQKKITDDVLRQLEWCGHSLKENFQSEEPIPENELKELLNEVQELGENLGNSSLPFSVKMRVFHYVDLIKKAIMGYPIIGAVAFKNVVATSIGEVILNPNEIFPPELEEEKQIRERLKNLLKKSFSILERFPKWYSYLKIAEDLTSRAKILIENIGSMK
;
A
#
# COMPACT_ATOMS: atom_id res chain seq x y z
N MET A 1 -1.65 -14.69 2.29
CA MET A 1 -1.63 -13.98 3.58
C MET A 1 -2.94 -13.23 3.76
N ASN A 2 -3.44 -13.07 5.00
CA ASN A 2 -4.65 -12.28 5.30
C ASN A 2 -4.33 -11.20 6.35
N SER A 3 -5.32 -10.38 6.68
CA SER A 3 -5.17 -9.21 7.54
C SER A 3 -4.62 -9.53 8.92
N ALA A 4 -5.09 -10.62 9.55
CA ALA A 4 -4.60 -11.00 10.87
C ALA A 4 -3.12 -11.42 10.82
N CYS A 5 -2.73 -12.20 9.80
CA CYS A 5 -1.33 -12.61 9.61
C CYS A 5 -0.41 -11.41 9.39
N ARG A 6 -0.81 -10.43 8.56
CA ARG A 6 -0.03 -9.19 8.34
C ARG A 6 0.18 -8.41 9.64
N ILE A 7 -0.90 -8.19 10.39
CA ILE A 7 -0.83 -7.49 11.68
C ILE A 7 0.06 -8.26 12.67
N ALA A 8 -0.06 -9.58 12.74
CA ALA A 8 0.77 -10.42 13.62
C ALA A 8 2.26 -10.29 13.28
N GLU A 9 2.64 -10.40 12.01
CA GLU A 9 4.05 -10.26 11.58
C GLU A 9 4.60 -8.85 11.90
N ILE A 10 3.82 -7.80 11.64
CA ILE A 10 4.23 -6.43 11.97
C ILE A 10 4.41 -6.25 13.48
N LEU A 11 3.46 -6.75 14.29
CA LEU A 11 3.55 -6.63 15.75
C LEU A 11 4.68 -7.48 16.33
N LYS A 12 5.00 -8.62 15.71
CA LYS A 12 6.16 -9.45 16.09
C LYS A 12 7.47 -8.69 15.91
N VAL A 13 7.63 -7.96 14.80
CA VAL A 13 8.77 -7.06 14.59
C VAL A 13 8.72 -5.86 15.55
N ALA A 14 7.55 -5.28 15.80
CA ALA A 14 7.40 -4.17 16.74
C ALA A 14 7.76 -4.57 18.20
N LYS A 15 7.45 -5.83 18.57
CA LYS A 15 7.80 -6.41 19.87
C LYS A 15 9.33 -6.52 20.06
N SER A 16 10.09 -6.79 19.00
CA SER A 16 11.54 -6.96 19.12
C SER A 16 12.32 -5.64 19.23
N GLN A 17 11.65 -4.50 19.06
CA GLN A 17 12.27 -3.18 19.18
C GLN A 17 12.67 -2.88 20.63
N SER A 18 13.68 -2.04 20.83
CA SER A 18 14.13 -1.70 22.19
C SER A 18 13.04 -0.92 22.96
N PRO A 19 12.74 -1.27 24.22
CA PRO A 19 11.72 -0.59 25.06
C PRO A 19 12.00 0.90 25.24
N ASN A 20 13.28 1.28 25.23
CA ASN A 20 13.74 2.63 25.53
C ASN A 20 13.69 3.56 24.31
N LEU A 21 13.32 3.06 23.13
CA LEU A 21 13.14 3.91 21.96
C LEU A 21 11.92 4.82 22.13
N HIS A 22 11.96 5.99 21.49
CA HIS A 22 10.73 6.73 21.23
C HIS A 22 9.82 5.93 20.31
N VAL A 23 8.51 6.04 20.51
CA VAL A 23 7.49 5.33 19.73
C VAL A 23 7.72 5.49 18.23
N PHE A 24 8.04 6.70 17.74
CA PHE A 24 8.28 6.91 16.30
C PHE A 24 9.49 6.13 15.78
N LYS A 25 10.57 5.99 16.56
CA LYS A 25 11.78 5.24 16.18
C LYS A 25 11.52 3.73 16.19
N ALA A 26 10.72 3.25 17.15
CA ALA A 26 10.30 1.85 17.18
C ALA A 26 9.48 1.50 15.94
N TRP A 27 8.51 2.36 15.55
CA TRP A 27 7.74 2.15 14.33
C TRP A 27 8.57 2.31 13.06
N ALA A 28 9.45 3.30 12.97
CA ALA A 28 10.36 3.45 11.83
C ALA A 28 11.19 2.17 11.61
N SER A 29 11.76 1.63 12.69
CA SER A 29 12.53 0.37 12.65
C SER A 29 11.65 -0.82 12.26
N THR A 30 10.41 -0.86 12.74
CA THR A 30 9.43 -1.91 12.41
C THR A 30 9.08 -1.92 10.92
N PHE A 31 8.94 -0.74 10.32
CA PHE A 31 8.64 -0.58 8.90
C PHE A 31 9.89 -0.56 8.01
N ASN A 32 11.07 -0.80 8.58
CA ASN A 32 12.36 -0.74 7.88
C ASN A 32 12.58 0.59 7.13
N LEU A 33 12.13 1.70 7.74
CA LEU A 33 12.41 3.04 7.24
C LEU A 33 13.85 3.38 7.58
N LEU A 34 14.69 3.51 6.55
CA LEU A 34 16.09 3.92 6.71
C LEU A 34 16.14 5.38 7.14
N ASP A 35 16.87 5.63 8.23
CA ASP A 35 16.99 6.91 8.95
C ASP A 35 17.16 8.10 7.99
N PRO A 36 16.08 8.84 7.66
CA PRO A 36 16.18 10.02 6.84
C PRO A 36 17.00 11.04 7.63
N LYS A 37 17.79 11.85 6.92
CA LYS A 37 18.53 12.96 7.55
C LYS A 37 17.61 13.95 8.28
N ASP A 38 16.30 13.87 8.03
CA ASP A 38 15.24 14.69 8.62
C ASP A 38 14.24 13.85 9.44
N ASN A 39 14.22 14.09 10.76
CA ASN A 39 13.29 13.46 11.70
C ASN A 39 11.83 13.80 11.40
N TRP A 40 11.52 14.98 10.86
CA TRP A 40 10.14 15.36 10.56
C TRP A 40 9.58 14.52 9.41
N ALA A 41 10.33 14.43 8.30
CA ALA A 41 9.96 13.58 7.17
C ALA A 41 9.76 12.12 7.60
N LEU A 42 10.67 11.59 8.44
CA LEU A 42 10.54 10.24 9.00
C LEU A 42 9.23 10.07 9.80
N GLN A 43 8.90 11.02 10.66
CA GLN A 43 7.66 10.96 11.45
C GLN A 43 6.41 10.95 10.57
N MET A 44 6.41 11.72 9.48
CA MET A 44 5.31 11.73 8.52
C MET A 44 5.17 10.37 7.82
N GLU A 45 6.26 9.79 7.33
CA GLU A 45 6.24 8.45 6.72
C GLU A 45 5.75 7.37 7.71
N VAL A 46 6.22 7.42 8.97
CA VAL A 46 5.74 6.53 10.03
C VAL A 46 4.23 6.67 10.24
N LEU A 47 3.71 7.90 10.30
CA LEU A 47 2.28 8.14 10.49
C LEU A 47 1.43 7.63 9.32
N GLU A 48 1.93 7.77 8.08
CA GLU A 48 1.28 7.22 6.89
C GLU A 48 1.18 5.69 6.97
N LEU A 49 2.27 5.00 7.31
CA LEU A 49 2.27 3.55 7.42
C LEU A 49 1.43 3.03 8.59
N ILE A 50 1.44 3.73 9.73
CA ILE A 50 0.53 3.40 10.85
C ILE A 50 -0.94 3.60 10.42
N THR A 51 -1.23 4.59 9.58
CA THR A 51 -2.59 4.80 9.06
C THR A 51 -3.02 3.64 8.17
N LEU A 52 -2.14 3.13 7.32
CA LEU A 52 -2.38 1.89 6.56
C LEU A 52 -2.64 0.71 7.50
N LEU A 53 -1.83 0.55 8.55
CA LEU A 53 -1.99 -0.54 9.52
C LEU A 53 -3.30 -0.44 10.31
N LYS A 54 -3.76 0.78 10.64
CA LYS A 54 -5.09 1.01 11.22
C LYS A 54 -6.21 0.63 10.26
N SER A 55 -6.05 0.92 8.97
CA SER A 55 -7.01 0.50 7.94
C SER A 55 -7.09 -1.03 7.84
N GLU A 56 -5.94 -1.70 7.92
CA GLU A 56 -5.86 -3.16 7.93
C GLU A 56 -6.50 -3.77 9.19
N TRP A 57 -6.30 -3.15 10.34
CA TRP A 57 -6.94 -3.55 11.59
C TRP A 57 -8.47 -3.43 11.50
N ASN A 58 -8.98 -2.36 10.88
CA ASN A 58 -10.42 -2.21 10.64
C ASN A 58 -10.96 -3.29 9.69
N LEU A 59 -10.19 -3.67 8.67
CA LEU A 59 -10.54 -4.76 7.77
C LEU A 59 -10.61 -6.09 8.53
N LEU A 60 -9.57 -6.42 9.31
CA LEU A 60 -9.56 -7.60 10.18
C LEU A 60 -10.82 -7.66 11.06
N ARG A 61 -11.10 -6.58 11.79
CA ARG A 61 -12.26 -6.49 12.68
C ARG A 61 -13.57 -6.71 11.92
N THR A 62 -13.72 -6.08 10.76
CA THR A 62 -14.92 -6.22 9.93
C THR A 62 -15.11 -7.66 9.45
N GLN A 63 -14.03 -8.31 9.02
CA GLN A 63 -14.07 -9.70 8.55
C GLN A 63 -14.42 -10.67 9.68
N LEU A 64 -13.85 -10.49 10.89
CA LEU A 64 -14.17 -11.34 12.04
C LEU A 64 -15.65 -11.24 12.45
N TYR A 65 -16.25 -10.03 12.43
CA TYR A 65 -17.68 -9.87 12.69
C TYR A 65 -18.58 -10.54 11.65
N GLN A 66 -18.08 -10.73 10.43
CA GLN A 66 -18.83 -11.37 9.35
C GLN A 66 -18.79 -12.90 9.43
N ILE A 67 -17.92 -13.51 10.25
CA ILE A 67 -17.86 -14.96 10.42
C ILE A 67 -19.07 -15.43 11.24
N LYS A 68 -19.96 -16.17 10.57
CA LYS A 68 -21.15 -16.72 11.21
C LYS A 68 -20.75 -17.75 12.28
N GLY A 69 -21.24 -17.57 13.50
CA GLY A 69 -21.03 -18.51 14.59
C GLY A 69 -19.72 -18.35 15.35
N LEU A 70 -18.90 -17.34 15.03
CA LEU A 70 -17.69 -17.00 15.77
C LEU A 70 -18.03 -16.10 16.98
N PRO A 71 -17.88 -16.56 18.23
CA PRO A 71 -18.17 -15.74 19.41
C PRO A 71 -17.19 -14.57 19.53
N ALA A 72 -17.70 -13.36 19.74
CA ALA A 72 -16.89 -12.15 19.90
C ALA A 72 -15.88 -12.23 21.06
N SER A 73 -16.21 -12.97 22.12
CA SER A 73 -15.31 -13.22 23.25
C SER A 73 -13.97 -13.86 22.87
N LEU A 74 -13.88 -14.53 21.70
CA LEU A 74 -12.66 -15.17 21.24
C LEU A 74 -11.67 -14.21 20.55
N TYR A 75 -12.13 -13.04 20.09
CA TYR A 75 -11.26 -12.11 19.34
C TYR A 75 -11.31 -10.65 19.82
N GLU A 76 -12.36 -10.21 20.52
CA GLU A 76 -12.44 -8.83 21.03
C GLU A 76 -11.27 -8.44 21.94
N PRO A 77 -10.78 -9.30 22.86
CA PRO A 77 -9.63 -8.95 23.70
C PRO A 77 -8.39 -8.59 22.87
N VAL A 78 -8.06 -9.40 21.86
CA VAL A 78 -6.91 -9.13 20.98
C VAL A 78 -7.15 -7.90 20.10
N LEU A 79 -8.37 -7.66 19.63
CA LEU A 79 -8.70 -6.44 18.89
C LEU A 79 -8.52 -5.18 19.74
N MET A 80 -8.94 -5.20 21.01
CA MET A 80 -8.73 -4.08 21.93
C MET A 80 -7.25 -3.81 22.18
N ILE A 81 -6.47 -4.85 22.50
CA ILE A 81 -5.03 -4.71 22.77
C ILE A 81 -4.31 -4.17 21.54
N THR A 82 -4.55 -4.75 20.36
CA THR A 82 -3.92 -4.28 19.12
C THR A 82 -4.31 -2.85 18.79
N LYS A 83 -5.58 -2.46 18.99
CA LYS A 83 -6.02 -1.07 18.83
C LYS A 83 -5.25 -0.10 19.72
N GLU A 84 -5.00 -0.46 20.98
CA GLU A 84 -4.22 0.37 21.90
C GLU A 84 -2.75 0.51 21.46
N VAL A 85 -2.13 -0.56 20.97
CA VAL A 85 -0.77 -0.52 20.42
C VAL A 85 -0.71 0.39 19.19
N LEU A 86 -1.68 0.29 18.27
CA LEU A 86 -1.78 1.20 17.11
C LEU A 86 -2.12 2.64 17.51
N GLY A 87 -2.76 2.83 18.67
CA GLY A 87 -3.01 4.13 19.28
C GLY A 87 -1.75 4.86 19.76
N SER A 88 -0.62 4.15 19.89
CA SER A 88 0.68 4.75 20.22
C SER A 88 1.11 5.87 19.25
N ALA A 89 0.58 5.89 18.03
CA ALA A 89 0.81 6.96 17.06
C ALA A 89 0.43 8.36 17.57
N GLY A 90 -0.48 8.47 18.54
CA GLY A 90 -0.81 9.74 19.19
C GLY A 90 0.26 10.23 20.17
N ASN A 91 1.24 9.38 20.49
CA ASN A 91 2.25 9.58 21.52
C ASN A 91 3.67 9.33 20.97
N LEU A 92 3.96 9.81 19.75
CA LEU A 92 5.22 9.53 19.02
C LEU A 92 6.50 9.79 19.82
N ASN A 93 6.49 10.81 20.69
CA ASN A 93 7.63 11.21 21.51
C ASN A 93 7.74 10.45 22.85
N SER A 94 6.74 9.65 23.22
CA SER A 94 6.79 8.81 24.41
C SER A 94 7.72 7.61 24.22
N THR A 95 8.08 6.93 25.30
CA THR A 95 8.82 5.67 25.26
C THR A 95 7.96 4.52 24.70
N TRP A 96 8.58 3.57 24.01
CA TRP A 96 7.91 2.42 23.40
C TRP A 96 7.46 1.37 24.41
N GLU A 97 8.17 1.24 25.54
CA GLU A 97 7.97 0.21 26.57
C GLU A 97 6.50 -0.07 26.96
N PRO A 98 5.62 0.92 27.23
CA PRO A 98 4.24 0.64 27.64
C PRO A 98 3.41 -0.05 26.55
N PHE A 99 3.73 0.20 25.28
CA PHE A 99 3.04 -0.42 24.14
C PHE A 99 3.67 -1.77 23.81
N GLN A 100 5.00 -1.88 23.87
CA GLN A 100 5.72 -3.13 23.67
C GLN A 100 5.25 -4.23 24.63
N LYS A 101 5.09 -3.90 25.93
CA LYS A 101 4.63 -4.84 26.96
C LYS A 101 3.24 -5.42 26.68
N LYS A 102 2.41 -4.74 25.89
CA LYS A 102 1.09 -5.23 25.48
C LYS A 102 1.18 -6.27 24.36
N ILE A 103 2.27 -6.31 23.61
CA ILE A 103 2.49 -7.29 22.53
C ILE A 103 3.05 -8.58 23.14
N THR A 104 2.20 -9.35 23.81
CA THR A 104 2.58 -10.64 24.41
C THR A 104 2.56 -11.77 23.37
N ASP A 105 3.19 -12.91 23.68
CA ASP A 105 3.09 -14.10 22.81
C ASP A 105 1.66 -14.67 22.77
N ASP A 106 0.83 -14.36 23.76
CA ASP A 106 -0.58 -14.69 23.75
C ASP A 106 -1.35 -13.83 22.73
N VAL A 107 -1.08 -12.52 22.68
CA VAL A 107 -1.64 -11.61 21.68
C VAL A 107 -1.28 -12.04 20.26
N LEU A 108 -0.01 -12.42 20.02
CA LEU A 108 0.42 -12.91 18.71
C LEU A 108 -0.27 -14.22 18.33
N ARG A 109 -0.37 -15.19 19.26
CA ARG A 109 -1.10 -16.45 19.03
C ARG A 109 -2.59 -16.25 18.77
N GLN A 110 -3.23 -15.29 19.46
CA GLN A 110 -4.64 -14.96 19.20
C GLN A 110 -4.83 -14.34 17.80
N LEU A 111 -3.88 -13.52 17.31
CA LEU A 111 -3.91 -13.01 15.94
C LEU A 111 -3.69 -14.13 14.90
N GLU A 112 -2.77 -15.06 15.17
CA GLU A 112 -2.58 -16.24 14.32
C GLU A 112 -3.86 -17.08 14.23
N TRP A 113 -4.53 -17.29 15.36
CA TRP A 113 -5.83 -17.97 15.39
C TRP A 113 -6.90 -17.21 14.59
N CYS A 114 -7.00 -15.88 14.76
CA CYS A 114 -7.87 -15.05 13.92
C CYS A 114 -7.54 -15.24 12.44
N GLY A 115 -6.26 -15.33 12.09
CA GLY A 115 -5.79 -15.60 10.73
C GLY A 115 -6.24 -16.96 10.21
N HIS A 116 -6.25 -17.99 11.05
CA HIS A 116 -6.79 -19.30 10.71
C HIS A 116 -8.30 -19.22 10.43
N SER A 117 -9.08 -18.61 11.32
CA SER A 117 -10.53 -18.42 11.14
C SER A 117 -10.84 -17.61 9.86
N LEU A 118 -10.06 -16.58 9.55
CA LEU A 118 -10.21 -15.84 8.30
C LEU A 118 -9.94 -16.70 7.08
N LYS A 119 -8.92 -17.56 7.11
CA LYS A 119 -8.57 -18.43 5.97
C LYS A 119 -9.68 -19.44 5.65
N GLU A 120 -10.40 -19.93 6.66
CA GLU A 120 -11.53 -20.84 6.48
C GLU A 120 -12.77 -20.16 5.88
N ASN A 121 -12.94 -18.85 6.12
CA ASN A 121 -14.16 -18.11 5.78
C ASN A 121 -14.00 -17.13 4.61
N PHE A 122 -12.76 -16.74 4.29
CA PHE A 122 -12.44 -15.76 3.26
C PHE A 122 -11.27 -16.22 2.40
N GLN A 123 -11.27 -15.76 1.15
CA GLN A 123 -10.15 -16.00 0.25
C GLN A 123 -8.91 -15.26 0.73
N SER A 124 -7.80 -16.00 0.86
CA SER A 124 -6.49 -15.43 1.18
C SER A 124 -5.79 -14.93 -0.07
N GLU A 125 -4.96 -13.90 0.09
CA GLU A 125 -4.10 -13.37 -0.96
C GLU A 125 -2.89 -14.28 -1.20
N GLU A 126 -2.49 -14.47 -2.46
CA GLU A 126 -1.19 -15.06 -2.76
C GLU A 126 -0.09 -14.03 -2.45
N PRO A 127 0.92 -14.39 -1.64
CA PRO A 127 2.00 -13.46 -1.31
C PRO A 127 2.88 -13.20 -2.52
N ILE A 128 3.27 -11.93 -2.72
CA ILE A 128 4.29 -11.55 -3.69
C ILE A 128 5.65 -11.87 -3.08
N PRO A 129 6.53 -12.57 -3.79
CA PRO A 129 7.90 -12.80 -3.35
C PRO A 129 8.64 -11.49 -3.02
N GLU A 130 9.41 -11.49 -1.93
CA GLU A 130 10.14 -10.29 -1.48
C GLU A 130 11.16 -9.80 -2.53
N ASN A 131 11.77 -10.72 -3.29
CA ASN A 131 12.69 -10.36 -4.37
C ASN A 131 11.98 -9.60 -5.50
N GLU A 132 10.74 -9.97 -5.84
CA GLU A 132 9.95 -9.28 -6.87
C GLU A 132 9.63 -7.84 -6.45
N LEU A 133 9.28 -7.62 -5.17
CA LEU A 133 9.07 -6.27 -4.63
C LEU A 133 10.36 -5.44 -4.57
N LYS A 134 11.50 -6.08 -4.23
CA LYS A 134 12.82 -5.42 -4.24
C LYS A 134 13.25 -5.02 -5.64
N GLU A 135 13.07 -5.90 -6.63
CA GLU A 135 13.33 -5.61 -8.04
C GLU A 135 12.50 -4.43 -8.52
N LEU A 136 11.19 -4.43 -8.22
CA LEU A 136 10.30 -3.31 -8.56
C LEU A 136 10.73 -2.00 -7.88
N LEU A 137 11.13 -2.06 -6.61
CA LEU A 137 11.62 -0.88 -5.89
C LEU A 137 12.89 -0.31 -6.52
N ASN A 138 13.85 -1.17 -6.88
CA ASN A 138 15.09 -0.77 -7.54
C ASN A 138 14.79 -0.08 -8.88
N GLU A 139 13.90 -0.64 -9.71
CA GLU A 139 13.53 -0.04 -10.99
C GLU A 139 12.84 1.32 -10.83
N VAL A 140 12.01 1.48 -9.80
CA VAL A 140 11.33 2.75 -9.46
C VAL A 140 12.33 3.79 -8.99
N GLN A 141 13.29 3.42 -8.15
CA GLN A 141 14.36 4.31 -7.67
C GLN A 141 15.24 4.75 -8.83
N GLU A 142 15.68 3.80 -9.67
CA GLU A 142 16.50 4.09 -10.84
C GLU A 142 15.77 5.01 -11.82
N LEU A 143 14.44 4.85 -12.01
CA LEU A 143 13.66 5.78 -12.82
C LEU A 143 13.63 7.19 -12.20
N GLY A 144 13.45 7.28 -10.87
CA GLY A 144 13.48 8.55 -10.13
C GLY A 144 14.80 9.31 -10.27
N GLU A 145 15.92 8.60 -10.17
CA GLU A 145 17.26 9.18 -10.32
C GLU A 145 17.51 9.67 -11.76
N ASN A 146 17.12 8.87 -12.76
CA ASN A 146 17.22 9.24 -14.16
C ASN A 146 16.36 10.47 -14.51
N LEU A 147 15.17 10.60 -13.91
CA LEU A 147 14.32 11.78 -14.08
C LEU A 147 14.97 13.05 -13.54
N GLY A 148 15.63 12.97 -12.38
CA GLY A 148 16.35 14.09 -11.78
C GLY A 148 17.37 14.68 -12.74
N ASN A 149 18.11 13.81 -13.45
CA ASN A 149 19.19 14.18 -14.36
C ASN A 149 18.74 14.45 -15.81
N SER A 150 17.49 14.15 -16.16
CA SER A 150 17.01 14.26 -17.55
C SER A 150 16.84 15.70 -18.04
N SER A 151 16.78 15.90 -19.36
CA SER A 151 16.51 17.22 -19.98
C SER A 151 15.02 17.53 -20.15
N LEU A 152 14.14 16.67 -19.60
CA LEU A 152 12.69 16.77 -19.77
C LEU A 152 12.09 18.07 -19.22
N PRO A 153 10.98 18.56 -19.82
CA PRO A 153 10.21 19.67 -19.27
C PRO A 153 9.78 19.41 -17.82
N PHE A 154 9.79 20.44 -16.99
CA PHE A 154 9.45 20.34 -15.56
C PHE A 154 8.06 19.72 -15.33
N SER A 155 7.07 20.08 -16.14
CA SER A 155 5.72 19.52 -16.07
C SER A 155 5.69 18.01 -16.31
N VAL A 156 6.49 17.50 -17.24
CA VAL A 156 6.60 16.05 -17.51
C VAL A 156 7.31 15.36 -16.35
N LYS A 157 8.42 15.92 -15.86
CA LYS A 157 9.14 15.38 -14.69
C LYS A 157 8.22 15.23 -13.49
N MET A 158 7.43 16.27 -13.15
CA MET A 158 6.52 16.24 -12.01
C MET A 158 5.46 15.15 -12.12
N ARG A 159 4.92 14.90 -13.32
CA ARG A 159 3.98 13.80 -13.55
C ARG A 159 4.66 12.44 -13.35
N VAL A 160 5.84 12.22 -13.93
CA VAL A 160 6.52 10.92 -13.76
C VAL A 160 6.95 10.72 -12.30
N PHE A 161 7.39 11.77 -11.61
CA PHE A 161 7.67 11.72 -10.17
C PHE A 161 6.43 11.35 -9.33
N HIS A 162 5.24 11.83 -9.71
CA HIS A 162 4.00 11.42 -9.07
C HIS A 162 3.80 9.90 -9.14
N TYR A 163 3.99 9.29 -10.32
CA TYR A 163 3.89 7.84 -10.47
C TYR A 163 4.98 7.06 -9.74
N VAL A 164 6.22 7.56 -9.77
CA VAL A 164 7.33 6.98 -8.99
C VAL A 164 6.98 6.96 -7.51
N ASP A 165 6.44 8.06 -6.96
CA ASP A 165 6.01 8.13 -5.56
C ASP A 165 4.83 7.20 -5.27
N LEU A 166 3.82 7.14 -6.15
CA LEU A 166 2.68 6.22 -6.01
C LEU A 166 3.13 4.76 -5.94
N ILE A 167 4.01 4.32 -6.84
CA ILE A 167 4.49 2.94 -6.88
C ILE A 167 5.37 2.66 -5.66
N LYS A 168 6.27 3.59 -5.29
CA LYS A 168 7.09 3.47 -4.08
C LYS A 168 6.22 3.28 -2.82
N LYS A 169 5.19 4.12 -2.65
CA LYS A 169 4.22 4.02 -1.55
C LYS A 169 3.46 2.70 -1.57
N ALA A 170 3.09 2.19 -2.75
CA ALA A 170 2.44 0.89 -2.86
C ALA A 170 3.34 -0.27 -2.44
N ILE A 171 4.62 -0.23 -2.84
CA ILE A 171 5.61 -1.24 -2.41
C ILE A 171 5.77 -1.20 -0.89
N MET A 172 5.91 -0.01 -0.29
CA MET A 172 6.03 0.15 1.16
C MET A 172 4.76 -0.25 1.91
N GLY A 173 3.58 0.00 1.33
CA GLY A 173 2.29 -0.35 1.91
C GLY A 173 1.90 -1.82 1.75
N TYR A 174 2.47 -2.54 0.77
CA TYR A 174 2.09 -3.92 0.47
C TYR A 174 2.24 -4.90 1.66
N PRO A 175 3.34 -4.88 2.44
CA PRO A 175 3.45 -5.72 3.64
C PRO A 175 2.33 -5.47 4.67
N ILE A 176 1.71 -4.28 4.63
CA ILE A 176 0.72 -3.82 5.61
C ILE A 176 -0.71 -4.14 5.14
N ILE A 177 -1.08 -3.74 3.93
CA ILE A 177 -2.46 -3.84 3.40
C ILE A 177 -2.59 -4.79 2.21
N GLY A 178 -1.52 -5.53 1.89
CA GLY A 178 -1.50 -6.49 0.78
C GLY A 178 -1.72 -5.85 -0.59
N ALA A 179 -2.40 -6.58 -1.46
CA ALA A 179 -2.67 -6.20 -2.84
C ALA A 179 -3.38 -4.84 -2.99
N VAL A 180 -4.12 -4.41 -1.97
CA VAL A 180 -4.84 -3.13 -1.96
C VAL A 180 -3.88 -1.96 -2.18
N ALA A 181 -2.62 -2.08 -1.76
CA ALA A 181 -1.60 -1.06 -1.99
C ALA A 181 -1.41 -0.75 -3.49
N PHE A 182 -1.36 -1.78 -4.34
CA PHE A 182 -1.22 -1.63 -5.79
C PHE A 182 -2.53 -1.26 -6.49
N LYS A 183 -3.68 -1.58 -5.90
CA LYS A 183 -5.00 -1.23 -6.44
C LYS A 183 -5.12 0.28 -6.65
N ASN A 184 -4.63 1.07 -5.70
CA ASN A 184 -4.68 2.53 -5.77
C ASN A 184 -3.80 3.06 -6.90
N VAL A 185 -2.58 2.54 -7.06
CA VAL A 185 -1.68 2.90 -8.18
C VAL A 185 -2.39 2.70 -9.51
N VAL A 186 -2.99 1.53 -9.69
CA VAL A 186 -3.63 1.19 -10.95
C VAL A 186 -4.89 2.03 -11.20
N ALA A 187 -5.74 2.20 -10.18
CA ALA A 187 -6.94 3.03 -10.29
C ALA A 187 -6.59 4.48 -10.66
N THR A 188 -5.58 5.07 -10.01
CA THR A 188 -5.09 6.42 -10.34
C THR A 188 -4.54 6.48 -11.75
N SER A 189 -3.71 5.49 -12.15
CA SER A 189 -3.13 5.44 -13.50
C SER A 189 -4.19 5.37 -14.60
N ILE A 190 -5.21 4.51 -14.42
CA ILE A 190 -6.33 4.41 -15.37
C ILE A 190 -7.12 5.71 -15.40
N GLY A 191 -7.44 6.28 -14.23
CA GLY A 191 -8.19 7.53 -14.12
C GLY A 191 -7.51 8.69 -14.84
N GLU A 192 -6.20 8.83 -14.66
CA GLU A 192 -5.43 9.85 -15.36
C GLU A 192 -5.40 9.64 -16.87
N VAL A 193 -5.23 8.39 -17.34
CA VAL A 193 -5.24 8.07 -18.79
C VAL A 193 -6.57 8.44 -19.43
N ILE A 194 -7.68 8.18 -18.74
CA ILE A 194 -9.02 8.52 -19.22
C ILE A 194 -9.22 10.04 -19.26
N LEU A 195 -8.78 10.75 -18.22
CA LEU A 195 -9.01 12.20 -18.08
C LEU A 195 -8.07 13.03 -18.96
N ASN A 196 -6.84 12.57 -19.19
CA ASN A 196 -5.76 13.34 -19.81
C ASN A 196 -4.99 12.54 -20.89
N PRO A 197 -5.68 11.95 -21.90
CA PRO A 197 -5.07 10.96 -22.82
C PRO A 197 -3.88 11.50 -23.62
N ASN A 198 -3.85 12.80 -23.93
CA ASN A 198 -2.79 13.46 -24.72
C ASN A 198 -1.72 14.13 -23.85
N GLU A 199 -1.89 14.10 -22.53
CA GLU A 199 -1.16 14.95 -21.59
C GLU A 199 -0.21 14.19 -20.68
N ILE A 200 -0.44 12.88 -20.50
CA ILE A 200 0.46 12.03 -19.70
C ILE A 200 1.82 11.89 -20.39
N PHE A 201 1.87 11.98 -21.72
CA PHE A 201 3.10 11.80 -22.48
C PHE A 201 3.14 12.62 -23.80
N PRO A 202 3.52 13.92 -23.77
CA PRO A 202 3.69 14.71 -25.00
C PRO A 202 4.71 14.05 -25.96
N PRO A 203 4.55 14.08 -27.29
CA PRO A 203 5.32 13.22 -28.19
C PRO A 203 6.51 13.93 -28.84
N GLU A 204 7.57 14.32 -28.10
CA GLU A 204 8.56 15.23 -28.71
C GLU A 204 10.05 14.87 -28.53
N LEU A 205 10.46 13.97 -27.61
CA LEU A 205 11.89 13.65 -27.38
C LEU A 205 12.20 12.12 -27.26
N GLU A 206 13.36 11.66 -27.74
CA GLU A 206 13.78 10.24 -27.62
C GLU A 206 14.05 9.84 -26.16
N GLU A 207 14.57 10.75 -25.33
CA GLU A 207 14.71 10.57 -23.88
C GLU A 207 13.34 10.37 -23.20
N GLU A 208 12.32 11.10 -23.66
CA GLU A 208 10.94 10.96 -23.20
C GLU A 208 10.33 9.61 -23.56
N LYS A 209 10.68 9.08 -24.74
CA LYS A 209 10.25 7.75 -25.19
C LYS A 209 10.84 6.64 -24.30
N GLN A 210 12.12 6.72 -23.93
CA GLN A 210 12.73 5.74 -23.03
C GLN A 210 12.09 5.77 -21.63
N ILE A 211 11.91 6.97 -21.06
CA ILE A 211 11.26 7.16 -19.75
C ILE A 211 9.80 6.68 -19.78
N ARG A 212 9.08 6.97 -20.87
CA ARG A 212 7.71 6.49 -21.10
C ARG A 212 7.63 4.97 -21.11
N GLU A 213 8.51 4.29 -21.83
CA GLU A 213 8.50 2.83 -21.87
C GLU A 213 8.84 2.21 -20.51
N ARG A 214 9.77 2.81 -19.75
CA ARG A 214 10.06 2.39 -18.38
C ARG A 214 8.85 2.56 -17.45
N LEU A 215 8.21 3.72 -17.47
CA LEU A 215 7.01 3.96 -16.67
C LEU A 215 5.88 2.99 -17.07
N LYS A 216 5.64 2.78 -18.37
CA LYS A 216 4.66 1.79 -18.84
C LYS A 216 4.98 0.39 -18.30
N ASN A 217 6.24 -0.03 -18.29
CA ASN A 217 6.63 -1.33 -17.78
C ASN A 217 6.42 -1.44 -16.25
N LEU A 218 6.76 -0.40 -15.50
CA LEU A 218 6.51 -0.35 -14.05
C LEU A 218 5.01 -0.40 -13.71
N LEU A 219 4.19 0.32 -14.48
CA LEU A 219 2.74 0.25 -14.36
C LEU A 219 2.26 -1.17 -14.72
N LYS A 220 2.67 -1.73 -15.85
CA LYS A 220 2.32 -3.12 -16.22
C LYS A 220 2.67 -4.13 -15.11
N LYS A 221 3.84 -4.01 -14.49
CA LYS A 221 4.21 -4.85 -13.33
C LYS A 221 3.24 -4.67 -12.16
N SER A 222 2.93 -3.42 -11.81
CA SER A 222 1.92 -3.09 -10.78
C SER A 222 0.54 -3.67 -11.10
N PHE A 223 0.14 -3.69 -12.37
CA PHE A 223 -1.10 -4.33 -12.83
C PHE A 223 -1.02 -5.86 -12.73
N SER A 224 0.08 -6.49 -13.15
CA SER A 224 0.24 -7.95 -13.09
C SER A 224 0.22 -8.49 -11.66
N ILE A 225 0.68 -7.68 -10.70
CA ILE A 225 0.51 -7.97 -9.28
C ILE A 225 -0.98 -8.11 -8.95
N LEU A 226 -1.81 -7.20 -9.44
CA LEU A 226 -3.26 -7.23 -9.18
C LEU A 226 -3.99 -8.38 -9.88
N GLU A 227 -3.51 -8.83 -11.04
CA GLU A 227 -4.09 -9.95 -11.79
C GLU A 227 -4.05 -11.28 -11.00
N ARG A 228 -3.13 -11.41 -10.04
CA ARG A 228 -3.08 -12.56 -9.12
C ARG A 228 -4.28 -12.60 -8.15
N PHE A 229 -5.09 -11.55 -8.10
CA PHE A 229 -6.25 -11.45 -7.19
C PHE A 229 -7.57 -11.54 -7.97
N PRO A 230 -8.39 -12.60 -7.80
CA PRO A 230 -9.53 -12.89 -8.69
C PRO A 230 -10.61 -11.80 -8.81
N LYS A 231 -10.78 -10.95 -7.80
CA LYS A 231 -11.71 -9.82 -7.85
C LYS A 231 -11.23 -8.67 -8.73
N TRP A 232 -9.95 -8.65 -9.13
CA TRP A 232 -9.39 -7.60 -9.97
C TRP A 232 -9.93 -7.62 -11.40
N TYR A 233 -10.06 -8.80 -12.00
CA TYR A 233 -10.58 -8.96 -13.37
C TYR A 233 -11.97 -8.34 -13.57
N SER A 234 -12.84 -8.38 -12.55
CA SER A 234 -14.16 -7.73 -12.65
C SER A 234 -14.04 -6.20 -12.62
N TYR A 235 -13.12 -5.62 -11.84
CA TYR A 235 -12.85 -4.19 -11.85
C TYR A 235 -12.24 -3.71 -13.16
N LEU A 236 -11.34 -4.49 -13.75
CA LEU A 236 -10.70 -4.14 -15.02
C LEU A 236 -11.73 -4.14 -16.17
N LYS A 237 -12.63 -5.13 -16.20
CA LYS A 237 -13.76 -5.17 -17.13
C LYS A 237 -14.74 -4.00 -16.94
N ILE A 238 -14.99 -3.59 -15.70
CA ILE A 238 -15.78 -2.38 -15.40
C ILE A 238 -15.05 -1.13 -15.89
N ALA A 239 -13.74 -1.02 -15.70
CA ALA A 239 -12.95 0.12 -16.16
C ALA A 239 -12.92 0.21 -17.69
N GLU A 240 -12.79 -0.92 -18.40
CA GLU A 240 -12.90 -0.99 -19.87
C GLU A 240 -14.29 -0.56 -20.36
N ASP A 241 -15.36 -1.02 -19.69
CA ASP A 241 -16.73 -0.60 -19.98
C ASP A 241 -16.93 0.89 -19.74
N LEU A 242 -16.47 1.42 -18.60
CA LEU A 242 -16.55 2.85 -18.26
C LEU A 242 -15.77 3.72 -19.25
N THR A 243 -14.59 3.27 -19.68
CA THR A 243 -13.77 3.97 -20.68
C THR A 243 -14.48 4.00 -22.03
N SER A 244 -15.07 2.87 -22.45
CA SER A 244 -15.86 2.77 -23.67
C SER A 244 -17.09 3.69 -23.62
N ARG A 245 -17.79 3.71 -22.48
CA ARG A 245 -18.97 4.56 -22.25
C ARG A 245 -18.62 6.05 -22.19
N ALA A 246 -17.50 6.42 -21.56
CA ALA A 246 -17.00 7.79 -21.52
C ALA A 246 -16.67 8.30 -22.93
N LYS A 247 -16.04 7.47 -23.76
CA LYS A 247 -15.74 7.78 -25.17
C LYS A 247 -17.01 8.04 -25.98
N ILE A 248 -18.02 7.19 -25.84
CA ILE A 248 -19.35 7.36 -26.48
C ILE A 248 -20.03 8.66 -26.04
N LEU A 249 -19.96 8.99 -24.74
CA LEU A 249 -20.57 10.22 -24.20
C LEU A 249 -19.91 11.48 -24.80
N ILE A 250 -18.58 11.48 -24.92
CA ILE A 250 -17.81 12.57 -25.51
C ILE A 250 -18.14 12.73 -27.01
N GLU A 251 -18.24 11.62 -27.75
CA GLU A 251 -18.61 11.61 -29.17
C GLU A 251 -20.04 12.14 -29.40
N ASN A 252 -20.98 11.80 -28.52
CA ASN A 252 -22.37 12.28 -28.60
C ASN A 252 -22.54 13.75 -28.21
N ILE A 253 -21.69 14.29 -27.34
CA ILE A 253 -21.68 15.73 -27.02
C ILE A 253 -21.04 16.53 -28.17
N GLY A 254 -20.08 15.95 -28.89
CA GLY A 254 -19.44 16.56 -30.05
C GLY A 254 -20.32 16.62 -31.31
N SER A 255 -21.28 15.70 -31.46
CA SER A 255 -22.20 15.63 -32.61
C SER A 255 -23.48 16.47 -32.47
N MET A 256 -23.67 17.14 -31.34
CA MET A 256 -24.77 18.09 -31.08
C MET A 256 -24.40 19.57 -31.36
N LYS A 257 -23.24 19.83 -31.99
CA LYS A 257 -22.84 21.14 -32.51
C LYS A 257 -22.86 21.13 -34.03
#